data_AF-A0A1F7Q878-F1
#
_entry.id   AF-A0A1F7Q878-F1
#
_cell.length_a   1.000
_cell.length_b   1.000
_cell.length_c   1.000
_cell.angle_alpha   90.00
_cell.angle_beta   90.00
_cell.angle_gamma   90.00
#
_symmetry.space_group_name_H-M   'P 1'
#
loop_
_entity.id
_entity.type
_entity.pdbx_description
1 polymer ?
#
loop_
_entity_poly.entity_id
_entity_poly.type
_entity_poly.pdbx_seq_one_letter_code
_entity_poly.pdbx_strand_id
1 'polypeptide(L)'
;MILTDGAYVTAQALVAARLGLSFPESRRADLERGLAGALRAARPRALEPYLARLAAAPDDDPEWHRLAAHLTVGETYFFRDAAAFEALERHVLPALIAARRARGDRRLRLWSAACATGEEPYTLAILLDRLLPDFADWTVTLLATDLSARRLETARRGRYRAWSLRETPAEARARYFRPLRDGELELHARIRSRVAFAPLNLAADDYPSVLTDTTAMDLILCRNAMMYFTEAARRATAARLVRALAPDGWLVTSAAEASSELLAPLVPAGLPGVVFYRKAAPRAAAAIRVPAPDTAAPPPAPPAPRPPLAVAPARRPAAEPAAPSLARARALADQGRLEQARRECAAALARDRLDPEAHVLLAAIEQERGELGAALDALRRALYLAPDSAPAHFLLGALLIRRGERRRGRRAMEAVLGLLERVPRDEVLPGSDGLTAGRLLETARAHLAAR
;
A
#
# COMPACT_ATOMS: atom_id res chain seq x y z
N MET A 1 -7.72 -24.78 -17.80
CA MET A 1 -7.03 -25.93 -17.20
C MET A 1 -7.40 -25.91 -15.73
N ILE A 2 -7.80 -27.04 -15.18
CA ILE A 2 -8.13 -27.18 -13.75
C ILE A 2 -7.00 -28.00 -13.14
N LEU A 3 -6.41 -27.50 -12.04
CA LEU A 3 -5.33 -28.22 -11.35
C LEU A 3 -5.91 -29.25 -10.39
N THR A 4 -5.25 -30.42 -10.30
CA THR A 4 -5.43 -31.29 -9.14
C THR A 4 -4.86 -30.62 -7.89
N ASP A 5 -5.29 -31.01 -6.71
CA ASP A 5 -4.80 -30.40 -5.46
C ASP A 5 -3.29 -30.56 -5.30
N GLY A 6 -2.76 -31.73 -5.66
CA GLY A 6 -1.31 -31.97 -5.67
C GLY A 6 -0.57 -31.03 -6.61
N ALA A 7 -1.02 -30.91 -7.88
CA ALA A 7 -0.38 -30.02 -8.85
C ALA A 7 -0.50 -28.54 -8.48
N TYR A 8 -1.61 -28.15 -7.85
CA TYR A 8 -1.82 -26.81 -7.33
C TYR A 8 -0.81 -26.46 -6.23
N VAL A 9 -0.64 -27.34 -5.22
CA VAL A 9 0.32 -27.14 -4.14
C VAL A 9 1.75 -27.08 -4.68
N THR A 10 2.13 -27.97 -5.60
CA THR A 10 3.45 -27.94 -6.25
C THR A 10 3.69 -26.63 -7.00
N ALA A 11 2.73 -26.19 -7.82
CA ALA A 11 2.85 -24.95 -8.58
C ALA A 11 2.93 -23.72 -7.65
N GLN A 12 2.12 -23.68 -6.59
CA GLN A 12 2.15 -22.62 -5.59
C GLN A 12 3.52 -22.55 -4.91
N ALA A 13 4.08 -23.68 -4.49
CA ALA A 13 5.39 -23.75 -3.85
C ALA A 13 6.51 -23.25 -4.77
N LEU A 14 6.52 -23.70 -6.03
CA LEU A 14 7.51 -23.28 -7.03
C LEU A 14 7.46 -21.77 -7.31
N VAL A 15 6.25 -21.24 -7.54
CA VAL A 15 6.05 -19.81 -7.81
C VAL A 15 6.38 -18.95 -6.59
N ALA A 16 6.04 -19.41 -5.38
CA ALA A 16 6.40 -18.75 -4.14
C ALA A 16 7.92 -18.71 -3.93
N ALA A 17 8.60 -19.84 -4.15
CA ALA A 17 10.04 -19.94 -3.97
C ALA A 17 10.81 -19.07 -4.98
N ARG A 18 10.42 -19.12 -6.26
CA ARG A 18 11.16 -18.44 -7.33
C ARG A 18 10.76 -16.98 -7.54
N LEU A 19 9.47 -16.71 -7.60
CA LEU A 19 8.94 -15.39 -7.97
C LEU A 19 8.44 -14.60 -6.75
N GLY A 20 8.43 -15.23 -5.57
CA GLY A 20 7.89 -14.64 -4.34
C GLY A 20 6.38 -14.45 -4.34
N LEU A 21 5.66 -14.89 -5.37
CA LEU A 21 4.22 -14.62 -5.54
C LEU A 21 3.36 -15.57 -4.70
N SER A 22 2.30 -15.03 -4.10
CA SER A 22 1.30 -15.76 -3.34
C SER A 22 0.03 -16.00 -4.16
N PHE A 23 -0.36 -17.27 -4.25
CA PHE A 23 -1.61 -17.70 -4.86
C PHE A 23 -2.40 -18.52 -3.83
N PRO A 24 -3.09 -17.87 -2.87
CA PRO A 24 -3.99 -18.58 -1.96
C PRO A 24 -5.19 -19.15 -2.73
N GLU A 25 -6.03 -19.95 -2.06
CA GLU A 25 -7.19 -20.61 -2.70
C GLU A 25 -8.11 -19.62 -3.44
N SER A 26 -8.32 -18.43 -2.88
CA SER A 26 -9.10 -17.35 -3.52
C SER A 26 -8.51 -16.87 -4.86
N ARG A 27 -7.24 -17.19 -5.14
CA ARG A 27 -6.50 -16.88 -6.38
C ARG A 27 -6.08 -18.12 -7.16
N ARG A 28 -6.59 -19.32 -6.83
CA ARG A 28 -6.31 -20.55 -7.59
C ARG A 28 -6.58 -20.38 -9.08
N ALA A 29 -7.72 -19.78 -9.42
CA ALA A 29 -8.10 -19.54 -10.81
C ALA A 29 -7.10 -18.62 -11.56
N ASP A 30 -6.45 -17.69 -10.88
CA ASP A 30 -5.41 -16.85 -11.49
C ASP A 30 -4.16 -17.67 -11.82
N LEU A 31 -3.73 -18.53 -10.89
CA LEU A 31 -2.58 -19.44 -11.09
C LEU A 31 -2.85 -20.40 -12.24
N GLU A 32 -4.05 -20.99 -12.28
CA GLU A 32 -4.51 -21.88 -13.35
C GLU A 32 -4.48 -21.21 -14.72
N ARG A 33 -5.03 -19.99 -14.82
CA ARG A 33 -5.01 -19.22 -16.07
C ARG A 33 -3.59 -18.83 -16.47
N GLY A 34 -2.75 -18.47 -15.51
CA GLY A 34 -1.36 -18.10 -15.76
C GLY A 34 -0.52 -19.27 -16.28
N LEU A 35 -0.61 -20.42 -15.62
CA LEU A 35 0.05 -21.66 -16.06
C LEU A 35 -0.46 -22.12 -17.43
N ALA A 36 -1.79 -22.11 -17.65
CA ALA A 36 -2.35 -22.41 -18.95
C ALA A 36 -1.85 -21.43 -20.04
N GLY A 37 -1.62 -20.16 -19.67
CA GLY A 37 -0.99 -19.16 -20.51
C GLY A 37 0.42 -19.54 -20.94
N ALA A 38 1.28 -19.83 -19.97
CA ALA A 38 2.67 -20.19 -20.19
C ALA A 38 2.81 -21.52 -20.97
N LEU A 39 1.97 -22.51 -20.64
CA LEU A 39 1.95 -23.83 -21.29
C LEU A 39 1.65 -23.78 -22.79
N ARG A 40 0.87 -22.80 -23.28
CA ARG A 40 0.57 -22.67 -24.73
C ARG A 40 1.85 -22.51 -25.56
N ALA A 41 2.85 -21.84 -25.02
CA ALA A 41 4.14 -21.64 -25.67
C ALA A 41 5.19 -22.69 -25.24
N ALA A 42 4.91 -23.51 -24.23
CA ALA A 42 5.84 -24.48 -23.67
C ALA A 42 6.05 -25.70 -24.57
N ARG A 43 7.19 -26.37 -24.38
CA ARG A 43 7.46 -27.72 -24.86
C ARG A 43 8.11 -28.50 -23.71
N PRO A 44 7.54 -29.62 -23.25
CA PRO A 44 6.24 -30.19 -23.63
C PRO A 44 5.03 -29.33 -23.20
N ARG A 45 3.89 -29.49 -23.88
CA ARG A 45 2.60 -28.83 -23.58
C ARG A 45 1.76 -29.63 -22.59
N ALA A 46 2.39 -30.14 -21.55
CA ALA A 46 1.76 -30.91 -20.49
C ALA A 46 2.19 -30.32 -19.14
N LEU A 47 1.27 -30.30 -18.17
CA LEU A 47 1.45 -29.59 -16.91
C LEU A 47 2.54 -30.23 -16.05
N GLU A 48 2.46 -31.54 -15.79
CA GLU A 48 3.35 -32.24 -14.87
C GLU A 48 4.81 -32.21 -15.37
N PRO A 49 5.11 -32.50 -16.64
CA PRO A 49 6.46 -32.34 -17.17
C PRO A 49 6.94 -30.88 -17.16
N TYR A 50 6.03 -29.92 -17.29
CA TYR A 50 6.36 -28.50 -17.23
C TYR A 50 6.72 -28.05 -15.81
N LEU A 51 5.96 -28.48 -14.79
CA LEU A 51 6.28 -28.22 -13.39
C LEU A 51 7.59 -28.92 -12.98
N ALA A 52 7.82 -30.15 -13.43
CA ALA A 52 9.08 -30.86 -13.20
C ALA A 52 10.27 -30.13 -13.82
N ARG A 53 10.13 -29.60 -15.05
CA ARG A 53 11.16 -28.79 -15.68
C ARG A 53 11.42 -27.50 -14.91
N LEU A 54 10.37 -26.80 -14.48
CA LEU A 54 10.52 -25.59 -13.64
C LEU A 54 11.26 -25.89 -12.34
N ALA A 55 10.95 -27.01 -11.68
CA ALA A 55 11.61 -27.41 -10.44
C ALA A 55 13.11 -27.69 -10.62
N ALA A 56 13.53 -28.16 -11.81
CA ALA A 56 14.92 -28.43 -12.15
C ALA A 56 15.62 -27.25 -12.86
N ALA A 57 14.88 -26.22 -13.24
CA ALA A 57 15.40 -25.10 -14.01
C ALA A 57 16.29 -24.21 -13.12
N PRO A 58 17.43 -23.72 -13.63
CA PRO A 58 18.22 -22.75 -12.92
C PRO A 58 17.44 -21.45 -12.72
N ASP A 59 17.98 -20.64 -11.84
CA ASP A 59 17.36 -19.41 -11.40
C ASP A 59 17.09 -18.44 -12.58
N ASP A 60 18.06 -18.30 -13.46
CA ASP A 60 18.03 -17.41 -14.62
C ASP A 60 17.31 -18.00 -15.85
N ASP A 61 16.68 -19.18 -15.73
CA ASP A 61 15.99 -19.82 -16.85
C ASP A 61 14.94 -18.86 -17.45
N PRO A 62 14.97 -18.61 -18.78
CA PRO A 62 14.00 -17.74 -19.46
C PRO A 62 12.55 -18.14 -19.26
N GLU A 63 12.29 -19.40 -18.90
CA GLU A 63 10.97 -19.88 -18.58
C GLU A 63 10.33 -19.15 -17.40
N TRP A 64 11.11 -18.84 -16.37
CA TRP A 64 10.57 -18.13 -15.21
C TRP A 64 10.04 -16.76 -15.60
N HIS A 65 10.72 -16.07 -16.51
CA HIS A 65 10.27 -14.80 -17.08
C HIS A 65 8.98 -14.97 -17.90
N ARG A 66 8.88 -16.05 -18.68
CA ARG A 66 7.68 -16.36 -19.45
C ARG A 66 6.48 -16.64 -18.54
N LEU A 67 6.67 -17.46 -17.50
CA LEU A 67 5.63 -17.76 -16.52
C LEU A 67 5.20 -16.49 -15.78
N ALA A 68 6.16 -15.68 -15.32
CA ALA A 68 5.88 -14.43 -14.63
C ALA A 68 5.02 -13.45 -15.46
N ALA A 69 5.24 -13.39 -16.78
CA ALA A 69 4.44 -12.54 -17.68
C ALA A 69 2.94 -12.91 -17.70
N HIS A 70 2.60 -14.15 -17.33
CA HIS A 70 1.23 -14.64 -17.23
C HIS A 70 0.66 -14.60 -15.80
N LEU A 71 1.51 -14.56 -14.77
CA LEU A 71 1.12 -14.57 -13.36
C LEU A 71 1.01 -13.18 -12.73
N THR A 72 1.72 -12.20 -13.29
CA THR A 72 1.75 -10.84 -12.74
C THR A 72 0.53 -10.02 -13.17
N VAL A 73 0.02 -9.18 -12.29
CA VAL A 73 -1.00 -8.17 -12.62
C VAL A 73 -0.28 -6.92 -13.16
N GLY A 74 -0.77 -6.34 -14.25
CA GLY A 74 -0.09 -5.25 -14.98
C GLY A 74 -0.89 -3.99 -15.16
N GLU A 75 -1.96 -3.84 -14.39
CA GLU A 75 -2.76 -2.62 -14.43
C GLU A 75 -1.93 -1.45 -13.90
N THR A 76 -1.68 -0.47 -14.76
CA THR A 76 -0.99 0.77 -14.45
C THR A 76 -1.46 1.87 -15.41
N TYR A 77 -1.24 3.13 -15.04
CA TYR A 77 -1.62 4.29 -15.82
C TYR A 77 -0.90 5.54 -15.28
N PHE A 78 -0.80 6.55 -16.13
CA PHE A 78 -0.08 7.78 -15.81
C PHE A 78 -0.77 8.52 -14.67
N PHE A 79 0.02 9.06 -13.73
CA PHE A 79 -0.46 9.76 -12.53
C PHE A 79 -1.41 8.91 -11.66
N ARG A 80 -1.22 7.58 -11.64
CA ARG A 80 -2.00 6.67 -10.79
C ARG A 80 -1.84 7.00 -9.31
N ASP A 81 -2.98 7.30 -8.67
CA ASP A 81 -3.06 7.87 -7.32
C ASP A 81 -2.54 9.32 -7.32
N ALA A 82 -3.39 10.23 -7.80
CA ALA A 82 -3.03 11.63 -7.98
C ALA A 82 -2.46 12.26 -6.68
N ALA A 83 -3.01 11.90 -5.52
CA ALA A 83 -2.53 12.40 -4.23
C ALA A 83 -1.05 12.04 -3.97
N ALA A 84 -0.62 10.83 -4.34
CA ALA A 84 0.78 10.41 -4.18
C ALA A 84 1.73 11.22 -5.07
N PHE A 85 1.39 11.42 -6.35
CA PHE A 85 2.22 12.21 -7.25
C PHE A 85 2.18 13.71 -6.96
N GLU A 86 1.05 14.24 -6.48
CA GLU A 86 0.97 15.62 -5.98
C GLU A 86 1.87 15.81 -4.75
N ALA A 87 1.89 14.86 -3.82
CA ALA A 87 2.77 14.91 -2.66
C ALA A 87 4.25 14.82 -3.05
N LEU A 88 4.58 14.00 -4.06
CA LEU A 88 5.91 13.95 -4.64
C LEU A 88 6.31 15.29 -5.28
N GLU A 89 5.43 15.87 -6.11
CA GLU A 89 5.68 17.12 -6.83
C GLU A 89 5.79 18.33 -5.90
N ARG A 90 4.94 18.42 -4.86
CA ARG A 90 4.87 19.59 -3.98
C ARG A 90 5.80 19.54 -2.76
N HIS A 91 6.18 18.34 -2.31
CA HIS A 91 6.90 18.20 -1.03
C HIS A 91 8.20 17.41 -1.16
N VAL A 92 8.17 16.19 -1.70
CA VAL A 92 9.33 15.29 -1.63
C VAL A 92 10.42 15.67 -2.63
N LEU A 93 10.08 15.78 -3.92
CA LEU A 93 11.06 16.08 -4.96
C LEU A 93 11.69 17.47 -4.77
N PRO A 94 10.93 18.56 -4.49
CA PRO A 94 11.54 19.86 -4.22
C PRO A 94 12.50 19.83 -3.03
N ALA A 95 12.14 19.13 -1.94
CA ALA A 95 13.00 19.02 -0.77
C ALA A 95 14.29 18.25 -1.04
N LEU A 96 14.22 17.14 -1.78
CA LEU A 96 15.40 16.39 -2.22
C LEU A 96 16.31 17.25 -3.11
N ILE A 97 15.74 17.91 -4.13
CA ILE A 97 16.47 18.80 -5.04
C ILE A 97 17.17 19.92 -4.26
N ALA A 98 16.47 20.59 -3.35
CA ALA A 98 17.05 21.66 -2.53
C ALA A 98 18.18 21.14 -1.63
N ALA A 99 18.00 19.98 -0.99
CA ALA A 99 19.02 19.39 -0.12
C ALA A 99 20.29 18.99 -0.90
N ARG A 100 20.13 18.44 -2.10
CA ARG A 100 21.23 18.05 -2.99
C ARG A 100 21.99 19.28 -3.50
N ARG A 101 21.29 20.35 -3.91
CA ARG A 101 21.89 21.65 -4.25
C ARG A 101 22.68 22.26 -3.09
N ALA A 102 22.12 22.27 -1.89
CA ALA A 102 22.77 22.86 -0.72
C ALA A 102 24.10 22.17 -0.35
N ARG A 103 24.26 20.90 -0.72
CA ARG A 103 25.50 20.14 -0.52
C ARG A 103 26.48 20.22 -1.69
N GLY A 104 26.11 20.89 -2.78
CA GLY A 104 26.88 20.90 -4.02
C GLY A 104 26.89 19.57 -4.78
N ASP A 105 26.10 18.57 -4.36
CA ASP A 105 25.98 17.26 -5.03
C ASP A 105 24.71 17.26 -5.88
N ARG A 106 24.82 17.62 -7.18
CA ARG A 106 23.69 17.64 -8.14
C ARG A 106 23.38 16.25 -8.71
N ARG A 107 23.44 15.22 -7.88
CA ARG A 107 23.04 13.86 -8.24
C ARG A 107 21.69 13.53 -7.61
N LEU A 108 20.82 12.88 -8.38
CA LEU A 108 19.53 12.39 -7.92
C LEU A 108 19.28 10.97 -8.45
N ARG A 109 19.03 10.02 -7.56
CA ARG A 109 18.80 8.60 -7.90
C ARG A 109 17.41 8.17 -7.50
N LEU A 110 16.60 7.84 -8.49
CA LEU A 110 15.21 7.41 -8.34
C LEU A 110 15.03 6.00 -8.88
N TRP A 111 14.13 5.24 -8.26
CA TRP A 111 13.79 3.89 -8.69
C TRP A 111 12.28 3.65 -8.64
N SER A 112 11.67 3.32 -9.78
CA SER A 112 10.34 2.71 -9.84
C SER A 112 10.48 1.19 -9.92
N ALA A 113 10.19 0.52 -8.82
CA ALA A 113 10.23 -0.92 -8.65
C ALA A 113 8.86 -1.54 -8.97
N ALA A 114 8.85 -2.53 -9.87
CA ALA A 114 7.63 -3.11 -10.48
C ALA A 114 6.84 -2.11 -11.36
N CYS A 115 7.55 -1.49 -12.30
CA CYS A 115 7.06 -0.39 -13.13
C CYS A 115 6.01 -0.77 -14.19
N ALA A 116 5.73 -2.06 -14.39
CA ALA A 116 4.84 -2.59 -15.41
C ALA A 116 5.16 -2.02 -16.81
N THR A 117 4.20 -1.35 -17.45
CA THR A 117 4.34 -0.79 -18.80
C THR A 117 4.89 0.64 -18.84
N GLY A 118 5.46 1.12 -17.73
CA GLY A 118 6.30 2.34 -17.70
C GLY A 118 5.58 3.64 -17.36
N GLU A 119 4.26 3.62 -17.15
CA GLU A 119 3.50 4.83 -16.84
C GLU A 119 3.97 5.52 -15.54
N GLU A 120 4.32 4.77 -14.50
CA GLU A 120 4.84 5.31 -13.23
C GLU A 120 6.20 6.01 -13.38
N PRO A 121 7.26 5.38 -13.92
CA PRO A 121 8.55 6.07 -14.08
C PRO A 121 8.47 7.22 -15.07
N TYR A 122 7.62 7.16 -16.11
CA TYR A 122 7.43 8.32 -16.98
C TYR A 122 6.65 9.45 -16.31
N THR A 123 5.74 9.15 -15.39
CA THR A 123 5.12 10.18 -14.54
C THR A 123 6.20 10.88 -13.71
N LEU A 124 7.12 10.15 -13.08
CA LEU A 124 8.27 10.75 -12.38
C LEU A 124 9.15 11.60 -13.31
N ALA A 125 9.46 11.12 -14.51
CA ALA A 125 10.26 11.85 -15.49
C ALA A 125 9.60 13.18 -15.92
N ILE A 126 8.27 13.21 -16.00
CA ILE A 126 7.48 14.43 -16.26
C ILE A 126 7.56 15.38 -15.06
N LEU A 127 7.41 14.89 -13.84
CA LEU A 127 7.56 15.74 -12.64
C LEU A 127 8.96 16.35 -12.55
N LEU A 128 10.01 15.57 -12.83
CA LEU A 128 11.38 16.08 -12.89
C LEU A 128 11.55 17.13 -13.99
N ASP A 129 10.91 16.97 -15.17
CA ASP A 129 10.93 18.00 -16.23
C ASP A 129 10.36 19.34 -15.77
N ARG A 130 9.34 19.30 -14.91
CA ARG A 130 8.67 20.50 -14.38
C ARG A 130 9.49 21.17 -13.27
N LEU A 131 10.15 20.37 -12.44
CA LEU A 131 10.82 20.83 -11.22
C LEU A 131 12.31 21.16 -11.42
N LEU A 132 12.95 20.62 -12.47
CA LEU A 132 14.37 20.82 -12.78
C LEU A 132 14.55 21.50 -14.15
N PRO A 133 14.41 22.83 -14.25
CA PRO A 133 14.66 23.55 -15.51
C PRO A 133 16.14 23.46 -15.94
N ASP A 134 17.05 23.34 -14.99
CA ASP A 134 18.50 23.14 -15.12
C ASP A 134 18.88 21.65 -15.24
N PHE A 135 18.00 20.78 -15.74
CA PHE A 135 18.21 19.32 -15.79
C PHE A 135 19.58 18.90 -16.35
N ALA A 136 20.13 19.66 -17.30
CA ALA A 136 21.44 19.40 -17.91
C ALA A 136 22.62 19.48 -16.92
N ASP A 137 22.48 20.23 -15.83
CA ASP A 137 23.50 20.37 -14.79
C ASP A 137 23.43 19.23 -13.75
N TRP A 138 22.48 18.31 -13.88
CA TRP A 138 22.23 17.24 -12.93
C TRP A 138 22.64 15.88 -13.48
N THR A 139 23.19 15.04 -12.60
CA THR A 139 23.30 13.60 -12.85
C THR A 139 22.08 12.89 -12.29
N VAL A 140 21.07 12.68 -13.12
CA VAL A 140 19.81 12.02 -12.71
C VAL A 140 19.80 10.57 -13.18
N THR A 141 19.71 9.64 -12.24
CA THR A 141 19.36 8.24 -12.49
C THR A 141 17.87 8.06 -12.21
N LEU A 142 17.11 7.59 -13.20
CA LEU A 142 15.73 7.15 -13.00
C LEU A 142 15.61 5.72 -13.54
N LEU A 143 15.83 4.77 -12.63
CA LEU A 143 15.77 3.35 -12.89
C LEU A 143 14.31 2.88 -12.80
N ALA A 144 13.89 2.05 -13.73
CA ALA A 144 12.60 1.41 -13.74
C ALA A 144 12.78 -0.10 -13.93
N THR A 145 12.31 -0.89 -12.98
CA THR A 145 12.47 -2.34 -13.05
C THR A 145 11.15 -3.07 -12.99
N ASP A 146 11.08 -4.22 -13.66
CA ASP A 146 9.94 -5.12 -13.61
C ASP A 146 10.40 -6.56 -13.88
N LEU A 147 9.65 -7.52 -13.38
CA LEU A 147 9.90 -8.94 -13.64
C LEU A 147 9.57 -9.33 -15.08
N SER A 148 8.61 -8.64 -15.72
CA SER A 148 8.13 -8.96 -17.06
C SER A 148 8.90 -8.23 -18.16
N ALA A 149 9.79 -8.95 -18.85
CA ALA A 149 10.51 -8.43 -20.01
C ALA A 149 9.57 -7.84 -21.10
N ARG A 150 8.40 -8.45 -21.31
CA ARG A 150 7.40 -7.98 -22.28
C ARG A 150 6.83 -6.61 -21.90
N ARG A 151 6.60 -6.36 -20.61
CA ARG A 151 6.11 -5.05 -20.15
C ARG A 151 7.19 -3.99 -20.25
N LEU A 152 8.43 -4.33 -19.92
CA LEU A 152 9.58 -3.45 -20.13
C LEU A 152 9.76 -3.08 -21.61
N GLU A 153 9.54 -4.02 -22.53
CA GLU A 153 9.57 -3.71 -23.96
C GLU A 153 8.46 -2.72 -24.35
N THR A 154 7.25 -2.92 -23.82
CA THR A 154 6.13 -1.99 -24.02
C THR A 154 6.48 -0.60 -23.47
N ALA A 155 7.07 -0.54 -22.27
CA ALA A 155 7.51 0.70 -21.64
C ALA A 155 8.54 1.43 -22.51
N ARG A 156 9.58 0.73 -22.98
CA ARG A 156 10.63 1.32 -23.85
C ARG A 156 10.09 1.91 -25.14
N ARG A 157 9.00 1.37 -25.70
CA ARG A 157 8.34 1.95 -26.88
C ARG A 157 7.73 3.33 -26.58
N GLY A 158 7.21 3.51 -25.37
CA GLY A 158 6.60 4.77 -24.92
C GLY A 158 5.34 5.15 -25.70
N ARG A 159 4.57 4.15 -26.14
CA ARG A 159 3.31 4.31 -26.87
C ARG A 159 2.17 3.76 -26.06
N TYR A 160 1.13 4.57 -25.92
CA TYR A 160 0.05 4.34 -24.97
C TYR A 160 -1.30 4.66 -25.58
N ARG A 161 -2.34 3.96 -25.13
CA ARG A 161 -3.72 4.28 -25.51
C ARG A 161 -4.34 5.26 -24.53
N ALA A 162 -5.46 5.86 -24.92
CA ALA A 162 -6.21 6.79 -24.07
C ALA A 162 -6.50 6.23 -22.66
N TRP A 163 -6.69 4.92 -22.53
CA TRP A 163 -6.92 4.26 -21.23
C TRP A 163 -5.75 4.40 -20.25
N SER A 164 -4.50 4.34 -20.72
CA SER A 164 -3.31 4.56 -19.89
C SER A 164 -3.18 6.02 -19.43
N LEU A 165 -3.88 6.95 -20.08
CA LEU A 165 -3.86 8.39 -19.78
C LEU A 165 -5.16 8.90 -19.12
N ARG A 166 -6.03 7.99 -18.67
CA ARG A 166 -7.38 8.33 -18.16
C ARG A 166 -7.42 9.31 -16.99
N GLU A 167 -6.36 9.34 -16.18
CA GLU A 167 -6.19 10.25 -15.03
C GLU A 167 -5.05 11.24 -15.25
N THR A 168 -4.50 11.32 -16.47
CA THR A 168 -3.43 12.28 -16.80
C THR A 168 -3.98 13.70 -16.89
N PRO A 169 -3.40 14.69 -16.19
CA PRO A 169 -3.79 16.08 -16.33
C PRO A 169 -3.75 16.54 -17.79
N ALA A 170 -4.77 17.28 -18.24
CA ALA A 170 -4.91 17.67 -19.65
C ALA A 170 -3.67 18.45 -20.15
N GLU A 171 -3.12 19.32 -19.32
CA GLU A 171 -1.89 20.07 -19.61
C GLU A 171 -0.68 19.12 -19.81
N ALA A 172 -0.49 18.14 -18.92
CA ALA A 172 0.58 17.16 -19.05
C ALA A 172 0.40 16.31 -20.31
N ARG A 173 -0.83 15.88 -20.61
CA ARG A 173 -1.15 15.14 -21.83
C ARG A 173 -0.79 15.95 -23.08
N ALA A 174 -1.20 17.22 -23.14
CA ALA A 174 -0.93 18.09 -24.28
C ALA A 174 0.56 18.41 -24.47
N ARG A 175 1.31 18.55 -23.36
CA ARG A 175 2.73 18.94 -23.38
C ARG A 175 3.70 17.80 -23.67
N TYR A 176 3.36 16.57 -23.25
CA TYR A 176 4.31 15.45 -23.25
C TYR A 176 3.97 14.32 -24.20
N PHE A 177 2.79 14.34 -24.82
CA PHE A 177 2.35 13.29 -25.73
C PHE A 177 1.94 13.84 -27.08
N ARG A 178 2.26 13.09 -28.13
CA ARG A 178 1.85 13.36 -29.51
C ARG A 178 0.88 12.28 -29.98
N PRO A 179 -0.26 12.63 -30.59
CA PRO A 179 -1.16 11.63 -31.17
C PRO A 179 -0.52 10.94 -32.37
N LEU A 180 -0.79 9.64 -32.53
CA LEU A 180 -0.46 8.80 -33.68
C LEU A 180 -1.73 8.47 -34.49
N ARG A 181 -1.55 7.90 -35.69
CA ARG A 181 -2.64 7.66 -36.66
C ARG A 181 -3.62 6.57 -36.25
N ASP A 182 -3.26 5.71 -35.30
CA ASP A 182 -4.01 4.56 -34.80
C ASP A 182 -4.75 4.83 -33.49
N GLY A 183 -4.80 6.09 -33.05
CA GLY A 183 -5.38 6.48 -31.77
C GLY A 183 -4.46 6.23 -30.56
N GLU A 184 -3.23 5.77 -30.79
CA GLU A 184 -2.19 5.76 -29.77
C GLU A 184 -1.61 7.17 -29.56
N LEU A 185 -0.99 7.37 -28.41
CA LEU A 185 -0.25 8.54 -28.04
C LEU A 185 1.20 8.13 -27.77
N GLU A 186 2.14 8.86 -28.38
CA GLU A 186 3.56 8.64 -28.20
C GLU A 186 4.13 9.67 -27.22
N LEU A 187 4.79 9.18 -26.18
CA LEU A 187 5.52 10.01 -25.23
C LEU A 187 6.73 10.66 -25.92
N HIS A 188 6.94 11.95 -25.66
CA HIS A 188 8.06 12.69 -26.24
C HIS A 188 9.41 12.04 -25.92
N ALA A 189 10.27 11.90 -26.94
CA ALA A 189 11.56 11.23 -26.82
C ALA A 189 12.44 11.80 -25.69
N ARG A 190 12.38 13.12 -25.44
CA ARG A 190 13.13 13.80 -24.37
C ARG A 190 12.77 13.33 -22.95
N ILE A 191 11.54 12.87 -22.74
CA ILE A 191 11.10 12.29 -21.46
C ILE A 191 11.42 10.79 -21.47
N ARG A 192 11.16 10.13 -22.60
CA ARG A 192 11.42 8.71 -22.78
C ARG A 192 12.88 8.33 -22.48
N SER A 193 13.81 9.16 -22.92
CA SER A 193 15.26 8.95 -22.74
C SER A 193 15.76 9.16 -21.31
N ARG A 194 14.91 9.66 -20.38
CA ARG A 194 15.29 9.85 -18.98
C ARG A 194 15.13 8.61 -18.12
N VAL A 195 14.45 7.57 -18.62
CA VAL A 195 14.17 6.35 -17.86
C VAL A 195 15.01 5.19 -18.38
N ALA A 196 15.78 4.57 -17.49
CA ALA A 196 16.50 3.34 -17.77
C ALA A 196 15.65 2.14 -17.32
N PHE A 197 15.39 1.20 -18.22
CA PHE A 197 14.59 0.01 -17.92
C PHE A 197 15.45 -1.24 -17.81
N ALA A 198 15.31 -2.01 -16.72
CA ALA A 198 16.03 -3.26 -16.51
C ALA A 198 15.12 -4.36 -15.92
N PRO A 199 15.31 -5.64 -16.31
CA PRO A 199 14.63 -6.74 -15.64
C PRO A 199 15.13 -6.87 -14.20
N LEU A 200 14.21 -7.07 -13.25
CA LEU A 200 14.57 -7.36 -11.85
C LEU A 200 13.44 -8.12 -11.17
N ASN A 201 13.77 -9.18 -10.46
CA ASN A 201 12.86 -9.90 -9.58
C ASN A 201 12.99 -9.36 -8.14
N LEU A 202 11.97 -8.67 -7.63
CA LEU A 202 12.01 -8.16 -6.26
C LEU A 202 12.05 -9.27 -5.19
N ALA A 203 11.66 -10.50 -5.54
CA ALA A 203 11.80 -11.63 -4.62
C ALA A 203 13.24 -12.14 -4.51
N ALA A 204 14.10 -11.87 -5.51
CA ALA A 204 15.49 -12.31 -5.54
C ALA A 204 16.37 -11.57 -4.52
N ASP A 205 17.55 -12.12 -4.25
CA ASP A 205 18.52 -11.66 -3.27
C ASP A 205 19.79 -11.06 -3.88
N ASP A 206 19.83 -10.85 -5.20
CA ASP A 206 20.92 -10.25 -5.97
C ASP A 206 20.94 -8.70 -5.95
N TYR A 207 20.00 -8.09 -5.21
CA TYR A 207 19.87 -6.65 -5.03
C TYR A 207 19.60 -6.29 -3.54
N PRO A 208 19.90 -5.05 -3.10
CA PRO A 208 20.52 -3.99 -3.88
C PRO A 208 22.00 -4.22 -4.14
N SER A 209 22.46 -3.90 -5.35
CA SER A 209 23.87 -4.04 -5.74
C SER A 209 24.28 -2.97 -6.76
N VAL A 210 25.58 -2.71 -6.87
CA VAL A 210 26.11 -1.78 -7.88
C VAL A 210 25.82 -2.29 -9.30
N LEU A 211 25.86 -3.61 -9.51
CA LEU A 211 25.57 -4.25 -10.80
C LEU A 211 24.12 -4.04 -11.27
N THR A 212 23.18 -4.00 -10.33
CA THR A 212 21.76 -3.75 -10.63
C THR A 212 21.42 -2.26 -10.63
N ASP A 213 22.39 -1.38 -10.34
CA ASP A 213 22.22 0.07 -10.16
C ASP A 213 21.14 0.44 -9.12
N THR A 214 20.91 -0.42 -8.13
CA THR A 214 19.82 -0.27 -7.13
C THR A 214 20.30 0.26 -5.77
N THR A 215 21.54 0.72 -5.66
CA THR A 215 22.10 1.26 -4.41
C THR A 215 21.93 2.77 -4.30
N ALA A 216 21.91 3.26 -3.04
CA ALA A 216 21.89 4.68 -2.68
C ALA A 216 20.78 5.50 -3.39
N MET A 217 19.55 5.00 -3.34
CA MET A 217 18.38 5.66 -3.93
C MET A 217 17.85 6.78 -3.04
N ASP A 218 17.68 7.97 -3.61
CA ASP A 218 17.04 9.11 -2.94
C ASP A 218 15.52 8.91 -2.85
N LEU A 219 14.94 8.24 -3.84
CA LEU A 219 13.52 7.92 -3.89
C LEU A 219 13.31 6.54 -4.52
N ILE A 220 12.55 5.69 -3.83
CA ILE A 220 12.05 4.42 -4.36
C ILE A 220 10.52 4.47 -4.36
N LEU A 221 9.89 4.18 -5.49
CA LEU A 221 8.48 3.84 -5.60
C LEU A 221 8.39 2.32 -5.73
N CYS A 222 7.67 1.66 -4.81
CA CYS A 222 7.33 0.25 -4.89
C CYS A 222 5.85 0.11 -4.56
N ARG A 223 5.00 0.30 -5.57
CA ARG A 223 3.56 0.48 -5.42
C ARG A 223 2.80 -0.61 -6.17
N ASN A 224 1.75 -1.13 -5.52
CA ASN A 224 0.85 -2.16 -6.04
C ASN A 224 1.57 -3.44 -6.48
N ALA A 225 2.62 -3.86 -5.76
CA ALA A 225 3.48 -4.98 -6.15
C ALA A 225 3.63 -6.02 -5.02
N MET A 226 4.11 -5.58 -3.86
CA MET A 226 4.37 -6.45 -2.69
C MET A 226 3.09 -7.06 -2.12
N MET A 227 1.92 -6.48 -2.39
CA MET A 227 0.61 -7.06 -2.01
C MET A 227 0.34 -8.43 -2.64
N TYR A 228 1.07 -8.80 -3.71
CA TYR A 228 0.96 -10.11 -4.34
C TYR A 228 1.97 -11.13 -3.81
N PHE A 229 2.86 -10.73 -2.90
CA PHE A 229 3.95 -11.59 -2.43
C PHE A 229 3.50 -12.50 -1.30
N THR A 230 4.23 -13.61 -1.14
CA THR A 230 4.18 -14.36 0.12
C THR A 230 4.69 -13.48 1.25
N GLU A 231 4.25 -13.77 2.47
CA GLU A 231 4.65 -12.98 3.63
C GLU A 231 6.18 -12.96 3.84
N ALA A 232 6.86 -14.07 3.56
CA ALA A 232 8.32 -14.16 3.61
C ALA A 232 8.98 -13.28 2.53
N ALA A 233 8.52 -13.39 1.27
CA ALA A 233 9.06 -12.59 0.17
C ALA A 233 8.80 -11.10 0.37
N ARG A 234 7.63 -10.72 0.90
CA ARG A 234 7.26 -9.34 1.24
C ARG A 234 8.22 -8.73 2.25
N ARG A 235 8.49 -9.43 3.37
CA ARG A 235 9.45 -9.00 4.41
C ARG A 235 10.88 -8.87 3.87
N ALA A 236 11.33 -9.86 3.11
CA ALA A 236 12.67 -9.85 2.54
C ALA A 236 12.84 -8.69 1.52
N THR A 237 11.82 -8.47 0.69
CA THR A 237 11.78 -7.37 -0.29
C THR A 237 11.83 -6.02 0.41
N ALA A 238 10.98 -5.81 1.42
CA ALA A 238 10.97 -4.58 2.20
C ALA A 238 12.36 -4.28 2.81
N ALA A 239 13.00 -5.27 3.43
CA ALA A 239 14.34 -5.12 3.98
C ALA A 239 15.38 -4.75 2.91
N ARG A 240 15.29 -5.31 1.70
CA ARG A 240 16.15 -4.92 0.56
C ARG A 240 15.90 -3.48 0.12
N LEU A 241 14.64 -3.05 -0.02
CA LEU A 241 14.30 -1.67 -0.41
C LEU A 241 14.80 -0.65 0.63
N VAL A 242 14.67 -0.97 1.92
CA VAL A 242 15.22 -0.15 3.01
C VAL A 242 16.76 -0.03 2.91
N ARG A 243 17.45 -1.13 2.59
CA ARG A 243 18.91 -1.13 2.37
C ARG A 243 19.31 -0.34 1.12
N ALA A 244 18.48 -0.37 0.07
CA ALA A 244 18.70 0.34 -1.19
C ALA A 244 18.66 1.87 -1.04
N LEU A 245 17.91 2.39 -0.06
CA LEU A 245 17.78 3.84 0.17
C LEU A 245 19.06 4.51 0.66
N ALA A 246 19.33 5.70 0.11
CA ALA A 246 20.33 6.64 0.60
C ALA A 246 19.98 7.15 2.02
N PRO A 247 20.96 7.68 2.78
CA PRO A 247 20.69 8.29 4.08
C PRO A 247 19.88 9.57 3.90
N ASP A 248 18.60 9.59 4.30
CA ASP A 248 17.56 10.61 4.06
C ASP A 248 16.55 10.29 2.94
N GLY A 249 16.73 9.16 2.26
CA GLY A 249 15.90 8.74 1.13
C GLY A 249 14.47 8.35 1.51
N TRP A 250 13.61 8.34 0.50
CA TRP A 250 12.17 8.11 0.63
C TRP A 250 11.74 6.81 -0.04
N LEU A 251 10.90 6.04 0.63
CA LEU A 251 10.15 4.92 0.06
C LEU A 251 8.67 5.28 -0.02
N VAL A 252 8.10 5.11 -1.20
CA VAL A 252 6.70 5.32 -1.50
C VAL A 252 6.04 3.98 -1.81
N THR A 253 5.04 3.62 -1.00
CA THR A 253 4.20 2.43 -1.22
C THR A 253 2.77 2.85 -1.53
N SER A 254 1.95 1.93 -2.02
CA SER A 254 0.50 2.19 -2.06
C SER A 254 -0.12 2.09 -0.66
N ALA A 255 -1.32 2.64 -0.48
CA ALA A 255 -2.03 2.56 0.80
C ALA A 255 -2.24 1.11 1.28
N ALA A 256 -2.43 0.15 0.37
CA ALA A 256 -2.59 -1.27 0.71
C ALA A 256 -1.29 -1.95 1.19
N GLU A 257 -0.14 -1.30 0.97
CA GLU A 257 1.19 -1.83 1.31
C GLU A 257 1.89 -1.01 2.40
N ALA A 258 1.26 0.08 2.85
CA ALA A 258 1.73 0.89 3.95
C ALA A 258 1.76 0.06 5.23
N SER A 259 2.94 -0.12 5.82
CA SER A 259 3.13 -0.90 7.04
C SER A 259 4.39 -0.45 7.76
N SER A 260 4.23 0.22 8.91
CA SER A 260 5.36 0.70 9.72
C SER A 260 6.19 -0.44 10.30
N GLU A 261 5.58 -1.59 10.59
CA GLU A 261 6.27 -2.80 11.06
C GLU A 261 7.15 -3.40 9.95
N LEU A 262 6.57 -3.59 8.75
CA LEU A 262 7.29 -4.15 7.60
C LEU A 262 8.47 -3.27 7.18
N LEU A 263 8.27 -1.95 7.20
CA LEU A 263 9.20 -0.97 6.68
C LEU A 263 10.14 -0.39 7.74
N ALA A 264 10.14 -0.93 8.95
CA ALA A 264 11.11 -0.54 9.97
C ALA A 264 12.55 -0.71 9.43
N PRO A 265 13.48 0.24 9.72
CA PRO A 265 13.36 1.36 10.64
C PRO A 265 12.94 2.68 9.95
N LEU A 266 12.28 2.64 8.79
CA LEU A 266 11.81 3.87 8.15
C LEU A 266 10.73 4.56 9.00
N VAL A 267 10.77 5.89 9.04
CA VAL A 267 9.82 6.70 9.79
C VAL A 267 8.68 7.11 8.86
N PRO A 268 7.41 6.88 9.24
CA PRO A 268 6.28 7.34 8.46
C PRO A 268 6.24 8.88 8.47
N ALA A 269 6.03 9.47 7.30
CA ALA A 269 5.88 10.89 7.07
C ALA A 269 4.50 11.13 6.44
N GLY A 270 3.60 11.71 7.23
CA GLY A 270 2.27 12.10 6.77
C GLY A 270 2.36 13.32 5.85
N LEU A 271 1.86 13.17 4.63
CA LEU A 271 1.69 14.23 3.64
C LEU A 271 0.19 14.35 3.31
N PRO A 272 -0.27 15.46 2.69
CA PRO A 272 -1.67 15.60 2.33
C PRO A 272 -2.18 14.40 1.51
N GLY A 273 -3.08 13.62 2.09
CA GLY A 273 -3.73 12.46 1.44
C GLY A 273 -2.90 11.17 1.37
N VAL A 274 -1.63 11.15 1.80
CA VAL A 274 -0.75 9.97 1.69
C VAL A 274 0.24 9.85 2.85
N VAL A 275 0.71 8.64 3.12
CA VAL A 275 1.82 8.37 4.05
C VAL A 275 2.97 7.77 3.27
N PHE A 276 4.12 8.44 3.29
CA PHE A 276 5.37 7.91 2.76
C PHE A 276 6.33 7.56 3.89
N TYR A 277 7.44 6.91 3.57
CA TYR A 277 8.41 6.46 4.57
C TYR A 277 9.76 7.08 4.28
N ARG A 278 10.37 7.68 5.30
CA ARG A 278 11.69 8.30 5.18
C ARG A 278 12.70 7.53 5.99
N LYS A 279 13.87 7.29 5.41
CA LYS A 279 15.01 6.76 6.15
C LYS A 279 15.51 7.85 7.09
N ALA A 280 15.34 7.66 8.39
CA ALA A 280 15.91 8.57 9.37
C ALA A 280 17.42 8.67 9.10
N ALA A 281 17.93 9.90 8.98
CA ALA A 281 19.37 10.08 9.01
C ALA A 281 19.87 9.43 10.31
N PRO A 282 20.98 8.66 10.29
CA PRO A 282 21.58 8.21 11.54
C PRO A 282 21.78 9.47 12.37
N ARG A 283 21.13 9.53 13.53
CA ARG A 283 21.37 10.57 14.53
C ARG A 283 22.87 10.58 14.68
N ALA A 284 23.53 11.69 14.31
CA ALA A 284 24.97 11.81 14.41
C ALA A 284 25.33 11.25 15.78
N ALA A 285 26.06 10.13 15.81
CA ALA A 285 26.54 9.59 17.05
C ALA A 285 27.23 10.78 17.71
N ALA A 286 26.72 11.20 18.87
CA ALA A 286 27.39 12.23 19.65
C ALA A 286 28.84 11.79 19.67
N ALA A 287 29.72 12.60 19.09
CA ALA A 287 31.13 12.27 18.94
C ALA A 287 31.57 11.66 20.25
N ILE A 288 32.08 10.42 20.22
CA ILE A 288 32.67 9.81 21.41
C ILE A 288 33.78 10.77 21.81
N ARG A 289 33.51 11.64 22.79
CA ARG A 289 34.52 12.45 23.42
C ARG A 289 35.39 11.46 24.16
N VAL A 290 36.55 11.17 23.58
CA VAL A 290 37.65 10.57 24.33
C VAL A 290 37.93 11.53 25.48
N PRO A 291 37.72 11.12 26.75
CA PRO A 291 38.08 11.97 27.89
C PRO A 291 39.60 12.13 27.87
N ALA A 292 40.08 13.37 27.98
CA ALA A 292 41.47 13.62 28.33
C ALA A 292 41.76 12.99 29.71
N PRO A 293 42.99 12.50 29.97
CA PRO A 293 43.32 11.86 31.24
C PRO A 293 43.09 12.82 32.41
N ASP A 294 42.29 12.34 33.36
CA ASP A 294 41.78 13.06 34.52
C ASP A 294 42.90 13.32 35.54
N THR A 295 43.15 14.58 35.88
CA THR A 295 43.92 14.95 37.07
C THR A 295 43.01 14.84 38.30
N ALA A 296 43.42 13.93 39.20
CA ALA A 296 42.85 13.59 40.50
C ALA A 296 41.85 14.58 41.14
N ALA A 297 40.64 14.08 41.42
CA ALA A 297 39.68 14.68 42.35
C ALA A 297 39.64 13.91 43.69
N PRO A 298 39.40 14.59 44.84
CA PRO A 298 39.43 14.02 46.19
C PRO A 298 38.18 13.16 46.54
N PRO A 299 38.24 12.34 47.62
CA PRO A 299 37.24 11.30 47.91
C PRO A 299 35.90 11.85 48.47
N PRO A 300 34.77 11.12 48.26
CA PRO A 300 33.45 11.53 48.72
C PRO A 300 33.15 11.16 50.20
N ALA A 301 32.27 11.94 50.82
CA ALA A 301 31.74 11.79 52.18
C ALA A 301 30.63 10.71 52.32
N PRO A 302 30.36 10.19 53.53
CA PRO A 302 29.41 9.08 53.74
C PRO A 302 27.92 9.47 53.67
N PRO A 303 27.01 8.53 53.34
CA PRO A 303 25.58 8.80 53.14
C PRO A 303 24.75 8.79 54.44
N ALA A 304 23.69 9.61 54.47
CA ALA A 304 22.69 9.70 55.54
C ALA A 304 21.59 8.61 55.45
N PRO A 305 20.93 8.25 56.58
CA PRO A 305 19.93 7.17 56.63
C PRO A 305 18.56 7.53 56.04
N ARG A 306 17.88 6.54 55.44
CA ARG A 306 16.55 6.65 54.80
C ARG A 306 15.41 6.31 55.79
N PRO A 307 14.23 6.96 55.67
CA PRO A 307 13.05 6.64 56.49
C PRO A 307 12.31 5.36 56.02
N PRO A 308 11.48 4.74 56.88
CA PRO A 308 10.85 3.44 56.64
C PRO A 308 9.67 3.49 55.65
N LEU A 309 9.50 2.40 54.89
CA LEU A 309 8.44 2.22 53.90
C LEU A 309 7.04 2.18 54.52
N ALA A 310 6.15 3.04 54.05
CA ALA A 310 4.71 2.94 54.29
C ALA A 310 4.09 1.81 53.44
N VAL A 311 3.36 0.92 54.09
CA VAL A 311 2.60 -0.17 53.47
C VAL A 311 1.35 0.41 52.81
N ALA A 312 1.27 0.30 51.48
CA ALA A 312 0.06 0.66 50.73
C ALA A 312 -1.08 -0.34 51.02
N PRO A 313 -2.35 0.12 51.10
CA PRO A 313 -3.47 -0.76 51.40
C PRO A 313 -3.69 -1.78 50.27
N ALA A 314 -4.11 -2.98 50.67
CA ALA A 314 -4.44 -4.08 49.78
C ALA A 314 -5.42 -3.64 48.68
N ARG A 315 -4.99 -3.72 47.42
CA ARG A 315 -5.91 -3.65 46.27
C ARG A 315 -6.95 -4.74 46.43
N ARG A 316 -8.23 -4.34 46.55
CA ARG A 316 -9.37 -5.24 46.36
C ARG A 316 -9.15 -6.03 45.06
N PRO A 317 -9.50 -7.33 45.01
CA PRO A 317 -9.51 -8.05 43.75
C PRO A 317 -10.37 -7.27 42.77
N ALA A 318 -9.77 -6.86 41.65
CA ALA A 318 -10.51 -6.27 40.56
C ALA A 318 -11.62 -7.26 40.20
N ALA A 319 -12.86 -6.76 40.14
CA ALA A 319 -13.98 -7.51 39.61
C ALA A 319 -13.54 -8.21 38.33
N GLU A 320 -13.86 -9.51 38.20
CA GLU A 320 -13.59 -10.27 36.99
C GLU A 320 -13.97 -9.43 35.76
N PRO A 321 -13.10 -9.34 34.74
CA PRO A 321 -13.42 -8.54 33.57
C PRO A 321 -14.71 -9.11 32.97
N ALA A 322 -15.79 -8.33 33.05
CA ALA A 322 -17.06 -8.63 32.40
C ALA A 322 -16.76 -9.05 30.96
N ALA A 323 -17.39 -10.15 30.52
CA ALA A 323 -17.16 -10.75 29.22
C ALA A 323 -17.18 -9.68 28.11
N PRO A 324 -16.29 -9.76 27.12
CA PRO A 324 -16.24 -8.80 26.02
C PRO A 324 -17.62 -8.74 25.36
N SER A 325 -18.18 -7.54 25.29
CA SER A 325 -19.54 -7.31 24.78
C SER A 325 -19.55 -6.17 23.77
N LEU A 326 -20.47 -6.24 22.83
CA LEU A 326 -20.64 -5.19 21.82
C LEU A 326 -20.99 -3.84 22.46
N ALA A 327 -21.76 -3.86 23.55
CA ALA A 327 -22.07 -2.67 24.35
C ALA A 327 -20.83 -2.01 24.95
N ARG A 328 -19.85 -2.80 25.40
CA ARG A 328 -18.58 -2.29 25.93
C ARG A 328 -17.70 -1.69 24.82
N ALA A 329 -17.67 -2.33 23.65
CA ALA A 329 -16.98 -1.79 22.49
C ALA A 329 -17.56 -0.44 22.07
N ARG A 330 -18.89 -0.30 22.08
CA ARG A 330 -19.60 0.97 21.82
C ARG A 330 -19.21 2.06 22.82
N ALA A 331 -19.35 1.80 24.11
CA ALA A 331 -19.02 2.77 25.15
C ALA A 331 -17.56 3.25 25.09
N LEU A 332 -16.62 2.40 24.68
CA LEU A 332 -15.23 2.78 24.47
C LEU A 332 -15.03 3.63 23.21
N ALA A 333 -15.81 3.38 22.16
CA ALA A 333 -15.79 4.20 20.94
C ALA A 333 -16.29 5.62 21.23
N ASP A 334 -17.39 5.75 21.99
CA ASP A 334 -17.98 7.04 22.38
C ASP A 334 -17.04 7.88 23.25
N GLN A 335 -16.17 7.20 24.02
CA GLN A 335 -15.11 7.83 24.82
C GLN A 335 -13.85 8.18 24.01
N GLY A 336 -13.82 7.93 22.69
CA GLY A 336 -12.66 8.13 21.83
C GLY A 336 -11.51 7.13 22.06
N ARG A 337 -11.73 6.06 22.83
CA ARG A 337 -10.72 5.03 23.13
C ARG A 337 -10.69 3.96 22.03
N LEU A 338 -10.42 4.40 20.81
CA LEU A 338 -10.64 3.62 19.59
C LEU A 338 -9.86 2.29 19.53
N GLU A 339 -8.62 2.23 20.03
CA GLU A 339 -7.85 0.96 20.09
C GLU A 339 -8.45 -0.06 21.06
N GLN A 340 -9.10 0.42 22.12
CA GLN A 340 -9.73 -0.45 23.10
C GLN A 340 -11.09 -0.89 22.60
N ALA A 341 -11.86 0.02 22.00
CA ALA A 341 -13.10 -0.27 21.30
C ALA A 341 -12.89 -1.34 20.21
N ARG A 342 -11.85 -1.18 19.39
CA ARG A 342 -11.48 -2.15 18.34
C ARG A 342 -11.16 -3.53 18.90
N ARG A 343 -10.38 -3.60 19.98
CA ARG A 343 -10.04 -4.87 20.63
C ARG A 343 -11.27 -5.57 21.21
N GLU A 344 -12.14 -4.83 21.88
CA GLU A 344 -13.40 -5.36 22.42
C GLU A 344 -14.35 -5.80 21.31
N CYS A 345 -14.47 -5.02 20.23
CA CYS A 345 -15.29 -5.36 19.07
C CYS A 345 -14.76 -6.62 18.36
N ALA A 346 -13.44 -6.74 18.19
CA ALA A 346 -12.81 -7.93 17.62
C ALA A 346 -12.98 -9.17 18.52
N ALA A 347 -12.94 -8.99 19.85
CA ALA A 347 -13.20 -10.06 20.80
C ALA A 347 -14.67 -10.52 20.77
N ALA A 348 -15.62 -9.59 20.61
CA ALA A 348 -17.03 -9.92 20.40
C ALA A 348 -17.24 -10.70 19.10
N LEU A 349 -16.64 -10.22 18.00
CA LEU A 349 -16.67 -10.90 16.69
C LEU A 349 -15.97 -12.27 16.69
N ALA A 350 -15.02 -12.51 17.60
CA ALA A 350 -14.41 -13.82 17.75
C ALA A 350 -15.38 -14.84 18.38
N ARG A 351 -16.35 -14.37 19.17
CA ARG A 351 -17.38 -15.21 19.80
C ARG A 351 -18.56 -15.42 18.87
N ASP A 352 -18.95 -14.39 18.14
CA ASP A 352 -19.96 -14.47 17.09
C ASP A 352 -19.47 -13.75 15.82
N ARG A 353 -18.98 -14.53 14.85
CA ARG A 353 -18.42 -14.01 13.60
C ARG A 353 -19.49 -13.51 12.64
N LEU A 354 -20.74 -13.90 12.87
CA LEU A 354 -21.88 -13.67 11.98
C LEU A 354 -22.79 -12.54 12.45
N ASP A 355 -22.41 -11.82 13.53
CA ASP A 355 -23.13 -10.64 14.01
C ASP A 355 -22.94 -9.44 13.05
N PRO A 356 -23.97 -9.03 12.29
CA PRO A 356 -23.87 -7.91 11.36
C PRO A 356 -23.71 -6.56 12.09
N GLU A 357 -24.28 -6.39 13.28
CA GLU A 357 -24.16 -5.15 14.05
C GLU A 357 -22.74 -4.95 14.57
N ALA A 358 -22.07 -6.04 14.93
CA ALA A 358 -20.66 -6.01 15.30
C ALA A 358 -19.75 -5.58 14.14
N HIS A 359 -20.05 -6.00 12.90
CA HIS A 359 -19.32 -5.52 11.72
C HIS A 359 -19.62 -4.05 11.40
N VAL A 360 -20.85 -3.56 11.64
CA VAL A 360 -21.20 -2.14 11.50
C VAL A 360 -20.48 -1.28 12.55
N LEU A 361 -20.44 -1.72 13.82
CA LEU A 361 -19.69 -1.04 14.87
C LEU A 361 -18.19 -1.01 14.54
N LEU A 362 -17.63 -2.14 14.09
CA LEU A 362 -16.23 -2.19 13.69
C LEU A 362 -15.95 -1.20 12.56
N ALA A 363 -16.84 -1.10 11.57
CA ALA A 363 -16.70 -0.13 10.49
C ALA A 363 -16.68 1.32 10.98
N ALA A 364 -17.57 1.68 11.91
CA ALA A 364 -17.59 3.00 12.52
C ALA A 364 -16.29 3.28 13.31
N ILE A 365 -15.82 2.32 14.11
CA ILE A 365 -14.55 2.45 14.85
C ILE A 365 -13.37 2.65 13.89
N GLU A 366 -13.27 1.84 12.83
CA GLU A 366 -12.18 1.96 11.85
C GLU A 366 -12.25 3.27 11.04
N GLN A 367 -13.46 3.76 10.76
CA GLN A 367 -13.63 5.08 10.15
C GLN A 367 -13.07 6.20 11.03
N GLU A 368 -13.41 6.22 12.33
CA GLU A 368 -12.92 7.22 13.28
C GLU A 368 -11.40 7.13 13.50
N ARG A 369 -10.81 5.95 13.25
CA ARG A 369 -9.36 5.74 13.26
C ARG A 369 -8.66 6.21 11.98
N GLY A 370 -9.42 6.55 10.94
CA GLY A 370 -8.89 6.88 9.62
C GLY A 370 -8.55 5.65 8.76
N GLU A 371 -8.86 4.44 9.22
CA GLU A 371 -8.62 3.17 8.53
C GLU A 371 -9.76 2.86 7.54
N LEU A 372 -9.92 3.71 6.52
CA LEU A 372 -11.04 3.65 5.56
C LEU A 372 -11.14 2.29 4.83
N GLY A 373 -10.01 1.62 4.60
CA GLY A 373 -9.98 0.28 4.00
C GLY A 373 -10.61 -0.77 4.92
N ALA A 374 -10.22 -0.78 6.20
CA ALA A 374 -10.77 -1.68 7.20
C ALA A 374 -12.26 -1.40 7.45
N ALA A 375 -12.67 -0.12 7.42
CA ALA A 375 -14.07 0.27 7.50
C ALA A 375 -14.89 -0.28 6.32
N LEU A 376 -14.39 -0.16 5.09
CA LEU A 376 -15.05 -0.71 3.90
C LEU A 376 -15.13 -2.24 3.93
N ASP A 377 -14.09 -2.93 4.41
CA ASP A 377 -14.10 -4.39 4.53
C ASP A 377 -15.06 -4.87 5.62
N ALA A 378 -15.17 -4.14 6.73
CA ALA A 378 -16.16 -4.39 7.76
C ALA A 378 -17.59 -4.17 7.23
N LEU A 379 -17.83 -3.10 6.44
CA LEU A 379 -19.13 -2.86 5.81
C LEU A 379 -19.51 -3.91 4.76
N ARG A 380 -18.53 -4.41 3.98
CA ARG A 380 -18.77 -5.52 3.05
C ARG A 380 -19.18 -6.78 3.78
N ARG A 381 -18.57 -7.08 4.93
CA ARG A 381 -18.97 -8.20 5.79
C ARG A 381 -20.35 -7.99 6.39
N ALA A 382 -20.64 -6.79 6.90
CA ALA A 382 -21.97 -6.44 7.40
C ALA A 382 -23.06 -6.62 6.33
N LEU A 383 -22.85 -6.11 5.12
CA LEU A 383 -23.79 -6.22 4.01
C LEU A 383 -23.88 -7.62 3.39
N TYR A 384 -22.85 -8.45 3.54
CA TYR A 384 -22.91 -9.86 3.18
C TYR A 384 -23.83 -10.64 4.13
N LEU A 385 -23.79 -10.30 5.43
CA LEU A 385 -24.58 -10.95 6.48
C LEU A 385 -26.01 -10.41 6.55
N ALA A 386 -26.18 -9.09 6.38
CA ALA A 386 -27.47 -8.39 6.39
C ALA A 386 -27.55 -7.41 5.20
N PRO A 387 -27.96 -7.88 4.01
CA PRO A 387 -28.05 -7.06 2.80
C PRO A 387 -29.05 -5.89 2.90
N ASP A 388 -30.00 -5.97 3.82
CA ASP A 388 -31.04 -5.00 4.14
C ASP A 388 -30.66 -4.03 5.28
N SER A 389 -29.41 -4.07 5.76
CA SER A 389 -28.93 -3.17 6.80
C SER A 389 -28.80 -1.73 6.29
N ALA A 390 -29.81 -0.90 6.59
CA ALA A 390 -29.81 0.53 6.25
C ALA A 390 -28.62 1.30 6.84
N PRO A 391 -28.18 1.08 8.10
CA PRO A 391 -26.97 1.71 8.65
C PRO A 391 -25.70 1.34 7.88
N ALA A 392 -25.56 0.08 7.45
CA ALA A 392 -24.40 -0.35 6.68
C ALA A 392 -24.36 0.29 5.27
N HIS A 393 -25.50 0.37 4.58
CA HIS A 393 -25.60 1.09 3.29
C HIS A 393 -25.31 2.58 3.45
N PHE A 394 -25.79 3.20 4.53
CA PHE A 394 -25.53 4.61 4.80
C PHE A 394 -24.04 4.90 5.01
N LEU A 395 -23.38 4.16 5.91
CA LEU A 395 -21.94 4.31 6.17
C LEU A 395 -21.11 4.03 4.90
N LEU A 396 -21.47 3.00 4.14
CA LEU A 396 -20.82 2.69 2.87
C LEU A 396 -20.96 3.85 1.88
N GLY A 397 -22.16 4.39 1.73
CA GLY A 397 -22.43 5.51 0.84
C GLY A 397 -21.66 6.76 1.24
N ALA A 398 -21.63 7.10 2.53
CA ALA A 398 -20.93 8.26 3.04
C ALA A 398 -19.42 8.15 2.81
N LEU A 399 -18.84 6.97 3.07
CA LEU A 399 -17.42 6.69 2.83
C LEU A 399 -17.06 6.74 1.34
N LEU A 400 -17.90 6.17 0.47
CA LEU A 400 -17.68 6.20 -0.98
C LEU A 400 -17.78 7.61 -1.56
N ILE A 401 -18.73 8.43 -1.09
CA ILE A 401 -18.83 9.85 -1.48
C ILE A 401 -17.56 10.60 -1.06
N ARG A 402 -17.09 10.40 0.18
CA ARG A 402 -15.86 11.02 0.70
C ARG A 402 -14.62 10.62 -0.11
N ARG A 403 -14.58 9.40 -0.65
CA ARG A 403 -13.51 8.88 -1.52
C ARG A 403 -13.61 9.34 -2.99
N GLY A 404 -14.60 10.16 -3.33
CA GLY A 404 -14.83 10.62 -4.70
C GLY A 404 -15.56 9.61 -5.60
N GLU A 405 -15.93 8.43 -5.10
CA GLU A 405 -16.71 7.41 -5.79
C GLU A 405 -18.21 7.76 -5.83
N ARG A 406 -18.54 9.01 -6.22
CA ARG A 406 -19.89 9.60 -6.14
C ARG A 406 -20.99 8.71 -6.73
N ARG A 407 -20.76 8.07 -7.87
CA ARG A 407 -21.76 7.17 -8.49
C ARG A 407 -22.08 5.93 -7.66
N ARG A 408 -21.08 5.37 -6.97
CA ARG A 408 -21.30 4.19 -6.09
C ARG A 408 -21.87 4.62 -4.75
N GLY A 409 -21.38 5.73 -4.21
CA GLY A 409 -21.91 6.30 -2.97
C GLY A 409 -23.38 6.74 -3.09
N ARG A 410 -23.77 7.36 -4.21
CA ARG A 410 -25.17 7.70 -4.48
C ARG A 410 -26.08 6.47 -4.55
N ARG A 411 -25.63 5.38 -5.21
CA ARG A 411 -26.39 4.12 -5.25
C ARG A 411 -26.61 3.51 -3.87
N ALA A 412 -25.60 3.58 -2.99
CA ALA A 412 -25.75 3.14 -1.61
C ALA A 412 -26.75 4.03 -0.83
N MET A 413 -26.74 5.35 -1.07
CA MET A 413 -27.73 6.27 -0.48
C MET A 413 -29.15 6.03 -1.00
N GLU A 414 -29.32 5.71 -2.28
CA GLU A 414 -30.61 5.32 -2.86
C GLU A 414 -31.15 4.01 -2.24
N ALA A 415 -30.27 3.05 -1.94
CA ALA A 415 -30.65 1.82 -1.23
C ALA A 415 -31.18 2.12 0.19
N VAL A 416 -30.59 3.08 0.91
CA VAL A 416 -31.11 3.53 2.23
C VAL A 416 -32.53 4.06 2.12
N LEU A 417 -32.82 4.88 1.10
CA LEU A 417 -34.17 5.42 0.89
C LEU A 417 -35.20 4.32 0.61
N GLY A 418 -34.83 3.33 -0.21
CA GLY A 418 -35.70 2.19 -0.52
C GLY A 418 -35.97 1.29 0.69
N LEU A 419 -34.94 1.02 1.50
CA LEU A 419 -35.06 0.17 2.69
C LEU A 419 -35.92 0.81 3.79
N LEU A 420 -35.89 2.14 3.90
CA LEU A 420 -36.60 2.86 4.96
C LEU A 420 -37.93 3.49 4.54
N GLU A 421 -38.38 3.28 3.30
CA GLU A 421 -39.60 3.89 2.75
C GLU A 421 -40.86 3.56 3.57
N ARG A 422 -40.90 2.35 4.15
CA ARG A 422 -42.05 1.81 4.90
C ARG A 422 -41.81 1.70 6.41
N VAL A 423 -40.67 2.21 6.90
CA VAL A 423 -40.30 2.15 8.32
C VAL A 423 -40.81 3.41 9.03
N PRO A 424 -41.54 3.29 10.17
CA PRO A 424 -41.92 4.41 11.02
C PRO A 424 -40.73 5.32 11.36
N ARG A 425 -40.93 6.64 11.30
CA ARG A 425 -39.82 7.61 11.41
C ARG A 425 -39.14 7.63 12.78
N ASP A 426 -39.86 7.25 13.81
CA ASP A 426 -39.46 7.18 15.21
C ASP A 426 -38.80 5.84 15.56
N GLU A 427 -38.84 4.85 14.67
CA GLU A 427 -38.22 3.55 14.90
C GLU A 427 -36.70 3.67 14.94
N VAL A 428 -36.09 3.12 15.99
CA VAL A 428 -34.64 3.07 16.17
C VAL A 428 -34.07 1.91 15.36
N LEU A 429 -33.08 2.19 14.51
CA LEU A 429 -32.52 1.17 13.63
C LEU A 429 -31.50 0.29 14.38
N PRO A 430 -31.55 -1.05 14.22
CA PRO A 430 -30.53 -1.95 14.78
C PRO A 430 -29.12 -1.59 14.29
N GLY A 431 -28.12 -1.65 15.17
CA GLY A 431 -26.73 -1.31 14.85
C GLY A 431 -26.44 0.18 14.53
N SER A 432 -27.41 1.07 14.68
CA SER A 432 -27.30 2.50 14.29
C SER A 432 -26.98 3.48 15.43
N ASP A 433 -26.63 2.96 16.60
CA ASP A 433 -26.28 3.78 17.79
C ASP A 433 -27.41 4.75 18.22
N GLY A 434 -28.65 4.26 18.21
CA GLY A 434 -29.82 5.04 18.60
C GLY A 434 -30.38 5.98 17.53
N LEU A 435 -29.86 5.93 16.29
CA LEU A 435 -30.41 6.70 15.18
C LEU A 435 -31.79 6.19 14.76
N THR A 436 -32.74 7.12 14.61
CA THR A 436 -34.07 6.79 14.10
C THR A 436 -34.07 6.71 12.56
N ALA A 437 -35.02 5.96 12.01
CA ALA A 437 -35.23 5.85 10.57
C ALA A 437 -35.44 7.22 9.91
N GLY A 438 -36.19 8.11 10.57
CA GLY A 438 -36.39 9.49 10.12
C GLY A 438 -35.09 10.27 9.98
N ARG A 439 -34.20 10.17 10.97
CA ARG A 439 -32.91 10.89 10.97
C ARG A 439 -31.96 10.38 9.89
N LEU A 440 -31.93 9.06 9.68
CA LEU A 440 -31.09 8.45 8.64
C LEU A 440 -31.58 8.82 7.23
N LEU A 441 -32.90 8.85 7.02
CA LEU A 441 -33.53 9.30 5.77
C LEU A 441 -33.20 10.76 5.43
N GLU A 442 -33.31 11.67 6.40
CA GLU A 442 -32.95 13.08 6.20
C GLU A 442 -31.49 13.23 5.77
N THR A 443 -30.59 12.53 6.46
CA THR A 443 -29.15 12.62 6.22
C THR A 443 -28.77 12.02 4.87
N ALA A 444 -29.38 10.90 4.48
CA ALA A 444 -29.17 10.29 3.16
C ALA A 444 -29.62 11.22 2.02
N ARG A 445 -30.77 11.91 2.18
CA ARG A 445 -31.24 12.90 1.19
C ARG A 445 -30.29 14.08 1.05
N ALA A 446 -29.72 14.58 2.16
CA ALA A 446 -28.74 15.65 2.13
C ALA A 446 -27.49 15.27 1.31
N HIS A 447 -27.01 14.03 1.46
CA HIS A 447 -25.89 13.50 0.66
C HIS A 447 -26.20 13.39 -0.84
N LEU A 448 -27.46 13.16 -1.22
CA LEU A 448 -27.89 13.10 -2.63
C LEU A 448 -28.09 14.48 -3.26
N ALA A 449 -28.40 15.50 -2.44
CA ALA A 449 -28.64 16.87 -2.87
C ALA A 449 -27.34 17.69 -3.06
N ALA A 450 -26.25 17.32 -2.39
CA ALA A 450 -24.94 17.94 -2.58
C ALA A 450 -24.40 17.65 -4.01
N ARG A 451 -24.11 18.71 -4.78
CA ARG A 451 -23.63 18.66 -6.18
C ARG A 451 -22.13 18.34 -6.27
#